data_AF-A0A0A0LRP0-F1
#
_entry.id   AF-A0A0A0LRP0-F1
#
_cell.length_a   1.000
_cell.length_b   1.000
_cell.length_c   1.000
_cell.angle_alpha   90.00
_cell.angle_beta   90.00
_cell.angle_gamma   90.00
#
_symmetry.space_group_name_H-M   'P 1'
#
loop_
_entity.id
_entity.type
_entity.pdbx_description
1 polymer ?
#
loop_
_entity_poly.entity_id
_entity_poly.type
_entity_poly.pdbx_seq_one_letter_code
_entity_poly.pdbx_strand_id
1 'polypeptide(L)'
;MTTLASPAMCSLTPIILSLLCFTSFFTPILVIAQPDFQLYICVQDQGNFTTNSTYKANLDHILSDLTTHDQTNNDFAGFYNFSYGLTHTANVIGLCRGDLMPDACTRCLNNSRTLLPSLCPNYYEAIGWYDECMLRYSNRSIFNKMETFPSFYAWNPSNASDPNRFIQVSRTLVQQLTTNATSGDSRQKFATGISTIPNFPTIYGAVQCTPDLSAEDCSMCLLGALDDIRSCCYGKAGGRVQTPSCNFRFESYLFYQLPSVASSPSPHIAPSPSQSNSNTPPKPSRTLVMVVVPIIVGVVVAVVILTFSIYIFMKKTKERKATNHAAASSMTPEDGDTDEGSSQFDFDTIKTATDGFSEANKLGEGGFGVVYKGRLPNGETIAVKRLSRASSQGDNEFKNEILLVAKLQHRNLVQLLGFCIRGNEKVLIYEFVENSSLEKFLFSPKKCVSLDWITRYKIIGGITRGLVYLHEESQLRIIHRDLKASNILLDADMNAKISDFGTARLFLHDQTRGDTRKVVGTYMSEILFSLEKLCLEKLAKWNHSKYHRPHFDKFTILLMLNRYSFILPRPSQPAFLLTSINSHTSEQLNHSSTDQERNDMSTTDLYPR
;
A
#
# COMPACT_ATOMS: atom_id res chain seq x y z
N MET A 1 17.37 -33.84 -72.82
CA MET A 1 18.68 -33.50 -72.25
C MET A 1 18.69 -31.99 -72.01
N THR A 2 18.09 -31.39 -70.97
CA THR A 2 17.79 -31.78 -69.58
C THR A 2 19.00 -32.06 -68.68
N THR A 3 19.52 -30.99 -68.08
CA THR A 3 20.04 -30.90 -66.69
C THR A 3 19.89 -29.43 -66.27
N LEU A 4 18.76 -29.00 -65.68
CA LEU A 4 18.43 -29.06 -64.24
C LEU A 4 19.54 -28.49 -63.33
N ALA A 5 19.44 -27.19 -63.05
CA ALA A 5 19.99 -26.56 -61.83
C ALA A 5 18.84 -26.34 -60.83
N SER A 6 19.06 -26.69 -59.56
CA SER A 6 17.99 -26.80 -58.55
C SER A 6 17.66 -25.46 -57.87
N PRO A 7 16.38 -25.13 -57.61
CA PRO A 7 15.96 -23.84 -57.02
C PRO A 7 16.13 -23.74 -55.50
N ALA A 8 16.86 -24.65 -54.86
CA ALA A 8 16.90 -24.80 -53.40
C ALA A 8 17.68 -23.72 -52.63
N MET A 9 18.45 -22.85 -53.29
CA MET A 9 19.36 -21.91 -52.60
C MET A 9 18.80 -20.52 -52.30
N CYS A 10 17.67 -20.10 -52.87
CA CYS A 10 17.10 -18.77 -52.64
C CYS A 10 16.19 -18.64 -51.40
N SER A 11 15.86 -19.73 -50.70
CA SER A 11 14.95 -19.70 -49.54
C SER A 11 15.63 -19.68 -48.17
N LEU A 12 16.91 -20.03 -48.07
CA LEU A 12 17.62 -20.08 -46.78
C LEU A 12 18.14 -18.72 -46.29
N THR A 13 18.42 -17.78 -47.18
CA THR A 13 18.97 -16.46 -46.81
C THR A 13 18.10 -15.65 -45.83
N PRO A 14 16.76 -15.50 -46.01
CA PRO A 14 15.94 -14.79 -45.02
C PRO A 14 15.79 -15.55 -43.69
N ILE A 15 15.87 -16.89 -43.72
CA ILE A 15 15.77 -17.73 -42.52
C ILE A 15 17.05 -17.61 -41.68
N ILE A 16 18.22 -17.62 -42.33
CA ILE A 16 19.52 -17.41 -41.68
C ILE A 16 19.62 -15.99 -41.11
N LEU A 17 19.15 -14.96 -41.83
CA LEU A 17 19.12 -13.58 -41.34
C LEU A 17 18.17 -13.42 -40.14
N SER A 18 16.99 -14.07 -40.19
CA SER A 18 16.05 -14.15 -39.07
C SER A 18 16.67 -14.83 -37.85
N LEU A 19 17.32 -15.98 -38.03
CA LEU A 19 18.02 -16.69 -36.95
C LEU A 19 19.15 -15.85 -36.35
N LEU A 20 19.95 -15.16 -37.17
CA LEU A 20 21.02 -14.27 -36.68
C LEU A 20 20.45 -13.11 -35.85
N CYS A 21 19.40 -12.44 -36.33
CA CYS A 21 18.70 -11.41 -35.56
C CYS A 21 18.08 -11.96 -34.27
N PHE A 22 17.47 -13.16 -34.29
CA PHE A 22 16.99 -13.80 -33.07
C PHE A 22 18.15 -14.09 -32.10
N THR A 23 19.29 -14.60 -32.57
CA THR A 23 20.45 -14.83 -31.68
C THR A 23 21.05 -13.54 -31.11
N SER A 24 21.00 -12.41 -31.82
CA SER A 24 21.43 -11.11 -31.27
C SER A 24 20.41 -10.48 -30.31
N PHE A 25 19.12 -10.82 -30.43
CA PHE A 25 18.08 -10.43 -29.46
C PHE A 25 18.03 -11.38 -28.24
N PHE A 26 18.59 -12.58 -28.33
CA PHE A 26 18.62 -13.60 -27.28
C PHE A 26 20.02 -13.92 -26.74
N THR A 27 21.04 -13.10 -27.00
CA THR A 27 22.13 -12.98 -26.01
C THR A 27 21.51 -12.40 -24.74
N PRO A 28 21.50 -13.14 -23.60
CA PRO A 28 21.02 -12.56 -22.36
C PRO A 28 22.04 -11.52 -21.93
N ILE A 29 21.78 -10.25 -22.29
CA ILE A 29 22.30 -9.15 -21.47
C ILE A 29 21.60 -9.33 -20.14
N LEU A 30 22.26 -10.05 -19.23
CA LEU A 30 21.90 -10.11 -17.83
C LEU A 30 22.23 -8.74 -17.24
N VAL A 31 21.46 -7.72 -17.65
CA VAL A 31 21.32 -6.50 -16.86
C VAL A 31 20.71 -7.00 -15.58
N ILE A 32 21.53 -7.15 -14.55
CA ILE A 32 21.07 -7.27 -13.18
C ILE A 32 20.37 -5.94 -12.92
N ALA A 33 19.05 -5.90 -13.14
CA ALA A 33 18.24 -4.78 -12.75
C ALA A 33 18.54 -4.52 -11.27
N GLN A 34 18.88 -3.28 -10.93
CA GLN A 34 19.08 -2.93 -9.54
C GLN A 34 17.77 -3.26 -8.80
N PRO A 35 17.83 -3.88 -7.61
CA PRO A 35 16.61 -4.16 -6.86
C PRO A 35 15.91 -2.83 -6.57
N ASP A 36 14.58 -2.79 -6.72
CA ASP A 36 13.79 -1.63 -6.31
C ASP A 36 13.69 -1.56 -4.78
N PHE A 37 13.55 -0.35 -4.24
CA PHE A 37 13.21 -0.16 -2.82
C PHE A 37 11.87 -0.84 -2.49
N GLN A 38 11.73 -1.36 -1.26
CA GLN A 38 10.44 -1.86 -0.75
C GLN A 38 9.42 -0.74 -0.64
N LEU A 39 9.88 0.44 -0.21
CA LEU A 39 9.19 1.71 -0.36
C LEU A 39 10.23 2.84 -0.45
N TYR A 40 9.91 3.89 -1.19
CA TYR A 40 10.59 5.18 -1.11
C TYR A 40 9.55 6.31 -1.03
N ILE A 41 9.92 7.41 -0.40
CA ILE A 41 9.05 8.58 -0.19
C ILE A 41 9.85 9.85 -0.46
N CYS A 42 9.30 10.71 -1.31
CA CYS A 42 9.81 12.05 -1.61
C CYS A 42 8.94 13.06 -0.86
N VAL A 43 9.50 13.81 0.09
CA VAL A 43 8.73 14.66 1.02
C VAL A 43 8.52 16.05 0.43
N GLN A 44 7.26 16.48 0.30
CA GLN A 44 6.86 17.70 -0.43
C GLN A 44 6.82 18.99 0.40
N ASP A 45 7.22 18.95 1.68
CA ASP A 45 6.89 20.00 2.65
C ASP A 45 7.65 21.33 2.48
N GLN A 46 8.75 21.37 1.70
CA GLN A 46 9.58 22.57 1.50
C GLN A 46 9.80 22.96 0.03
N GLY A 47 8.96 22.46 -0.88
CA GLY A 47 9.14 22.65 -2.32
C GLY A 47 10.37 21.91 -2.87
N ASN A 48 10.76 22.26 -4.10
CA ASN A 48 11.80 21.54 -4.84
C ASN A 48 13.04 22.42 -5.07
N PHE A 49 14.23 21.82 -5.05
CA PHE A 49 15.47 22.48 -5.47
C PHE A 49 15.61 22.47 -7.00
N THR A 50 16.50 23.29 -7.56
CA THR A 50 16.84 23.24 -8.98
C THR A 50 18.07 22.33 -9.22
N THR A 51 18.13 21.67 -10.38
CA THR A 51 19.22 20.74 -10.73
C THR A 51 20.62 21.36 -10.64
N ASN A 52 20.72 22.68 -10.80
CA ASN A 52 21.98 23.45 -10.76
C ASN A 52 22.16 24.21 -9.43
N SER A 53 21.42 23.84 -8.38
CA SER A 53 21.51 24.47 -7.06
C SER A 53 22.75 24.03 -6.26
N THR A 54 23.22 24.90 -5.37
CA THR A 54 24.26 24.55 -4.38
C THR A 54 23.87 23.35 -3.54
N TYR A 55 22.58 23.21 -3.19
CA TYR A 55 22.07 22.04 -2.47
C TYR A 55 22.30 20.74 -3.24
N LYS A 56 22.01 20.71 -4.55
CA LYS A 56 22.22 19.51 -5.38
C LYS A 56 23.69 19.12 -5.44
N ALA A 57 24.59 20.09 -5.62
CA ALA A 57 26.04 19.84 -5.60
C ALA A 57 26.51 19.29 -4.23
N ASN A 58 26.03 19.87 -3.13
CA ASN A 58 26.33 19.39 -1.77
C ASN A 58 25.81 17.95 -1.55
N LEU A 59 24.59 17.66 -2.03
CA LEU A 59 23.96 16.33 -1.93
C LEU A 59 24.68 15.28 -2.77
N ASP A 60 25.10 15.61 -3.99
CA ASP A 60 25.82 14.67 -4.85
C ASP A 60 27.19 14.29 -4.26
N HIS A 61 27.91 15.26 -3.71
CA HIS A 61 29.21 15.04 -3.09
C HIS A 61 29.11 14.19 -1.80
N ILE A 62 28.15 14.49 -0.92
CA ILE A 62 28.00 13.69 0.31
C ILE A 62 27.51 12.26 0.02
N LEU A 63 26.75 12.07 -1.06
CA LEU A 63 26.34 10.74 -1.53
C LEU A 63 27.50 9.98 -2.22
N SER A 64 28.42 10.66 -2.93
CA SER A 64 29.63 10.00 -3.48
C SER A 64 30.56 9.45 -2.40
N ASP A 65 30.51 10.04 -1.21
CA ASP A 65 31.47 9.80 -0.13
C ASP A 65 30.90 8.95 1.02
N LEU A 66 29.60 8.60 0.95
CA LEU A 66 28.85 7.91 2.00
C LEU A 66 29.51 6.61 2.51
N THR A 67 30.11 5.80 1.62
CA THR A 67 30.70 4.49 1.97
C THR A 67 32.23 4.47 1.91
N THR A 68 32.90 5.61 1.71
CA THR A 68 34.37 5.67 1.61
C THR A 68 35.06 5.96 2.95
N HIS A 69 34.36 6.63 3.86
CA HIS A 69 34.91 7.11 5.14
C HIS A 69 35.17 6.01 6.18
N ASP A 70 34.49 4.87 6.08
CA ASP A 70 34.40 3.83 7.13
C ASP A 70 35.30 2.60 6.88
N GLN A 71 36.11 2.63 5.81
CA GLN A 71 37.06 1.55 5.49
C GLN A 71 38.39 1.63 6.27
N THR A 72 38.52 2.57 7.21
CA THR A 72 39.81 2.90 7.84
C THR A 72 40.09 2.16 9.14
N ASN A 73 39.11 1.48 9.74
CA ASN A 73 39.27 0.64 10.94
C ASN A 73 38.39 -0.62 10.86
N ASN A 74 38.79 -1.70 11.54
CA ASN A 74 38.07 -2.99 11.60
C ASN A 74 36.75 -2.95 12.43
N ASP A 75 36.07 -1.81 12.47
CA ASP A 75 35.08 -1.45 13.49
C ASP A 75 33.75 -1.01 12.85
N PHE A 76 33.39 -1.67 11.76
CA PHE A 76 32.21 -1.41 10.92
C PHE A 76 30.90 -1.57 11.72
N ALA A 77 30.15 -0.46 11.85
CA ALA A 77 28.87 -0.43 12.57
C ALA A 77 27.63 -0.46 11.63
N GLY A 78 27.82 -0.15 10.35
CA GLY A 78 26.74 -0.08 9.35
C GLY A 78 25.84 1.14 9.47
N PHE A 79 26.27 2.21 10.14
CA PHE A 79 25.55 3.46 10.29
C PHE A 79 26.40 4.66 9.86
N TYR A 80 25.78 5.58 9.14
CA TYR A 80 26.42 6.71 8.46
C TYR A 80 25.59 7.97 8.67
N ASN A 81 26.15 9.00 9.28
CA ASN A 81 25.48 10.29 9.51
C ASN A 81 26.39 11.48 9.16
N PHE A 82 26.21 12.04 7.96
CA PHE A 82 27.10 13.09 7.44
C PHE A 82 26.33 14.37 7.08
N SER A 83 26.93 15.53 7.36
CA SER A 83 26.51 16.83 6.82
C SER A 83 27.56 17.39 5.87
N TYR A 84 27.13 18.07 4.80
CA TYR A 84 28.02 18.79 3.89
C TYR A 84 27.42 20.12 3.43
N GLY A 85 28.29 21.13 3.30
CA GLY A 85 27.93 22.49 2.87
C GLY A 85 27.59 23.44 4.03
N LEU A 86 28.27 24.59 4.07
CA LEU A 86 28.06 25.64 5.09
C LEU A 86 26.78 26.46 4.87
N THR A 87 26.33 26.55 3.62
CA THR A 87 25.01 27.08 3.24
C THR A 87 24.35 26.05 2.32
N HIS A 88 23.02 25.95 2.37
CA HIS A 88 22.28 24.89 1.68
C HIS A 88 22.80 23.48 2.05
N THR A 89 22.96 23.23 3.34
CA THR A 89 23.55 22.00 3.90
C THR A 89 22.74 20.77 3.50
N ALA A 90 23.41 19.76 2.96
CA ALA A 90 22.86 18.42 2.77
C ALA A 90 23.19 17.56 3.99
N ASN A 91 22.22 16.82 4.50
CA ASN A 91 22.35 15.91 5.65
C ASN A 91 21.90 14.52 5.19
N VAL A 92 22.68 13.48 5.47
CA VAL A 92 22.40 12.10 5.04
C VAL A 92 22.47 11.16 6.24
N ILE A 93 21.49 10.25 6.33
CA ILE A 93 21.54 9.06 7.17
C ILE A 93 21.52 7.83 6.27
N GLY A 94 22.53 6.96 6.39
CA GLY A 94 22.52 5.59 5.90
C GLY A 94 22.51 4.62 7.07
N LEU A 95 21.61 3.63 7.06
CA LEU A 95 21.54 2.60 8.11
C LEU A 95 21.37 1.22 7.48
N CYS A 96 22.35 0.34 7.67
CA CYS A 96 22.25 -1.07 7.32
C CYS A 96 21.69 -1.89 8.47
N ARG A 97 21.07 -3.02 8.14
CA ARG A 97 20.56 -3.97 9.13
C ARG A 97 21.73 -4.60 9.90
N GLY A 98 21.63 -4.68 11.23
CA GLY A 98 22.80 -4.96 12.09
C GLY A 98 23.41 -6.36 11.95
N ASP A 99 22.71 -7.31 11.32
CA ASP A 99 23.18 -8.66 11.01
C ASP A 99 24.00 -8.76 9.70
N LEU A 100 24.22 -7.66 8.97
CA LEU A 100 24.85 -7.69 7.66
C LEU A 100 26.37 -7.55 7.70
N MET A 101 27.03 -8.39 6.91
CA MET A 101 28.45 -8.25 6.58
C MET A 101 28.74 -6.93 5.83
N PRO A 102 29.94 -6.33 5.99
CA PRO A 102 30.30 -5.03 5.40
C PRO A 102 30.02 -4.92 3.89
N ASP A 103 30.35 -5.95 3.11
CA ASP A 103 30.13 -5.99 1.65
C ASP A 103 28.64 -5.90 1.27
N ALA A 104 27.76 -6.50 2.07
CA ALA A 104 26.32 -6.49 1.81
C ALA A 104 25.72 -5.11 2.10
N CYS A 105 26.12 -4.48 3.20
CA CYS A 105 25.75 -3.12 3.53
C CYS A 105 26.28 -2.11 2.49
N THR A 106 27.58 -2.19 2.17
CA THR A 106 28.23 -1.31 1.19
C THR A 106 27.52 -1.40 -0.16
N ARG A 107 27.15 -2.61 -0.61
CA ARG A 107 26.36 -2.80 -1.84
C ARG A 107 24.97 -2.18 -1.76
N CYS A 108 24.26 -2.35 -0.64
CA CYS A 108 22.93 -1.79 -0.44
C CYS A 108 22.94 -0.24 -0.45
N LEU A 109 23.87 0.38 0.27
CA LEU A 109 24.00 1.84 0.30
C LEU A 109 24.50 2.41 -1.05
N ASN A 110 25.40 1.70 -1.74
CA ASN A 110 25.83 2.08 -3.09
C ASN A 110 24.70 2.06 -4.12
N ASN A 111 23.78 1.08 -4.05
CA ASN A 111 22.56 1.10 -4.87
C ASN A 111 21.64 2.25 -4.44
N SER A 112 21.45 2.42 -3.12
CA SER A 112 20.55 3.43 -2.56
C SER A 112 20.90 4.85 -3.00
N ARG A 113 22.18 5.23 -2.97
CA ARG A 113 22.65 6.58 -3.30
C ARG A 113 22.46 6.98 -4.77
N THR A 114 22.35 6.00 -5.67
CA THR A 114 22.06 6.24 -7.09
C THR A 114 20.55 6.20 -7.35
N LEU A 115 19.87 5.19 -6.79
CA LEU A 115 18.45 4.99 -7.05
C LEU A 115 17.57 6.07 -6.40
N LEU A 116 17.80 6.42 -5.12
CA LEU A 116 16.91 7.35 -4.39
C LEU A 116 16.84 8.75 -5.02
N PRO A 117 17.97 9.42 -5.39
CA PRO A 117 17.90 10.71 -6.09
C PRO A 117 17.30 10.62 -7.50
N SER A 118 17.35 9.44 -8.15
CA SER A 118 16.72 9.22 -9.45
C SER A 118 15.20 9.08 -9.37
N LEU A 119 14.70 8.49 -8.27
CA LEU A 119 13.27 8.30 -7.98
C LEU A 119 12.63 9.55 -7.34
N CYS A 120 13.42 10.32 -6.59
CA CYS A 120 13.03 11.60 -5.98
C CYS A 120 13.82 12.79 -6.57
N PRO A 121 13.71 13.06 -7.89
CA PRO A 121 14.44 14.15 -8.53
C PRO A 121 13.95 15.50 -7.99
N ASN A 122 14.89 16.35 -7.57
CA ASN A 122 14.66 17.72 -7.10
C ASN A 122 13.99 17.89 -5.71
N TYR A 123 13.85 16.84 -4.92
CA TYR A 123 13.28 16.91 -3.57
C TYR A 123 14.34 17.17 -2.50
N TYR A 124 14.14 18.14 -1.59
CA TYR A 124 15.06 18.38 -0.47
C TYR A 124 15.09 17.23 0.56
N GLU A 125 14.00 16.50 0.71
CA GLU A 125 13.89 15.36 1.63
C GLU A 125 13.39 14.11 0.90
N ALA A 126 14.11 13.01 1.05
CA ALA A 126 13.67 11.70 0.60
C ALA A 126 14.21 10.60 1.51
N ILE A 127 13.46 9.49 1.59
CA ILE A 127 13.86 8.26 2.30
C ILE A 127 13.50 7.04 1.45
N GLY A 128 14.35 6.02 1.43
CA GLY A 128 14.11 4.73 0.79
C GLY A 128 14.55 3.57 1.69
N TRP A 129 13.76 2.50 1.73
CA TRP A 129 14.02 1.30 2.52
C TRP A 129 14.13 0.04 1.63
N TYR A 130 15.22 -0.70 1.82
CA TYR A 130 15.41 -2.09 1.38
C TYR A 130 15.13 -3.05 2.56
N ASP A 131 15.30 -4.36 2.35
CA ASP A 131 15.34 -5.30 3.48
C ASP A 131 16.63 -5.16 4.30
N GLU A 132 17.69 -4.75 3.61
CA GLU A 132 19.08 -4.73 4.05
C GLU A 132 19.54 -3.35 4.56
N CYS A 133 19.01 -2.25 4.03
CA CYS A 133 19.39 -0.91 4.47
C CYS A 133 18.32 0.15 4.22
N MET A 134 18.51 1.32 4.83
CA MET A 134 17.75 2.55 4.63
C MET A 134 18.73 3.66 4.24
N LEU A 135 18.30 4.52 3.32
CA LEU A 135 18.96 5.79 3.02
C LEU A 135 17.94 6.93 3.13
N ARG A 136 18.29 7.99 3.86
CA ARG A 136 17.54 9.24 3.93
C ARG A 136 18.47 10.42 3.71
N TYR A 137 17.99 11.45 3.03
CA TYR A 137 18.64 12.76 2.99
C TYR A 137 17.67 13.90 3.28
N SER A 138 18.21 15.05 3.69
CA SER A 138 17.46 16.25 4.07
C SER A 138 18.26 17.55 3.89
N ASN A 139 17.58 18.69 3.73
CA ASN A 139 18.17 20.04 3.84
C ASN A 139 18.22 20.56 5.28
N ARG A 140 17.44 19.98 6.20
CA ARG A 140 17.46 20.29 7.63
C ARG A 140 18.25 19.23 8.39
N SER A 141 18.73 19.60 9.58
CA SER A 141 19.35 18.64 10.49
C SER A 141 18.33 17.56 10.90
N ILE A 142 18.71 16.29 10.68
CA ILE A 142 17.94 15.07 10.98
C ILE A 142 18.62 14.18 12.04
N PHE A 143 19.74 14.62 12.63
CA PHE A 143 20.50 13.83 13.61
C PHE A 143 20.08 14.09 15.04
N ASN A 144 20.18 13.06 15.88
CA ASN A 144 19.77 13.05 17.28
C ASN A 144 18.29 13.46 17.46
N LYS A 145 17.44 13.08 16.49
CA LYS A 145 16.02 13.42 16.44
C LYS A 145 15.18 12.18 16.18
N MET A 146 14.27 11.88 17.10
CA MET A 146 13.27 10.85 16.90
C MET A 146 12.21 11.33 15.91
N GLU A 147 12.19 10.74 14.72
CA GLU A 147 11.17 10.93 13.69
C GLU A 147 10.52 9.60 13.34
N THR A 148 9.21 9.50 13.57
CA THR A 148 8.40 8.32 13.26
C THR A 148 7.68 8.40 11.90
N PHE A 149 7.69 9.58 11.27
CA PHE A 149 7.07 9.83 9.97
C PHE A 149 8.12 10.28 8.93
N PRO A 150 8.02 9.84 7.66
CA PRO A 150 7.00 8.94 7.12
C PRO A 150 7.24 7.47 7.49
N SER A 151 6.16 6.72 7.73
CA SER A 151 6.22 5.30 8.11
C SER A 151 5.79 4.37 6.98
N PHE A 152 6.34 3.15 7.01
CA PHE A 152 6.03 2.06 6.10
C PHE A 152 5.64 0.80 6.88
N TYR A 153 4.61 0.13 6.41
CA TYR A 153 4.07 -1.08 7.01
C TYR A 153 4.03 -2.21 5.98
N ALA A 154 4.49 -3.40 6.37
CA ALA A 154 4.37 -4.61 5.56
C ALA A 154 3.98 -5.80 6.44
N TRP A 155 3.39 -6.82 5.84
CA TRP A 155 2.92 -8.01 6.54
C TRP A 155 3.14 -9.27 5.72
N ASN A 156 3.26 -10.40 6.39
CA ASN A 156 3.34 -11.69 5.73
C ASN A 156 2.03 -11.95 4.95
N PRO A 157 2.08 -12.38 3.68
CA PRO A 157 0.86 -12.74 2.94
C PRO A 157 0.05 -13.83 3.64
N SER A 158 0.73 -14.77 4.29
CA SER A 158 0.15 -15.90 5.04
C SER A 158 -0.53 -15.44 6.32
N ASN A 159 -1.66 -16.06 6.64
CA ASN A 159 -2.37 -15.81 7.88
C ASN A 159 -1.79 -16.66 9.03
N ALA A 160 -1.82 -16.14 10.25
CA ALA A 160 -1.49 -16.90 11.44
C ALA A 160 -2.64 -17.83 11.84
N SER A 161 -2.33 -19.07 12.25
CA SER A 161 -3.34 -20.07 12.66
C SER A 161 -4.15 -19.65 13.89
N ASP A 162 -3.52 -18.90 14.80
CA ASP A 162 -4.18 -18.20 15.92
C ASP A 162 -3.72 -16.73 15.91
N PRO A 163 -4.53 -15.82 15.34
CA PRO A 163 -4.25 -14.39 15.28
C PRO A 163 -3.94 -13.74 16.64
N ASN A 164 -4.63 -14.14 17.71
CA ASN A 164 -4.54 -13.49 19.02
C ASN A 164 -3.29 -13.95 19.78
N ARG A 165 -2.96 -15.24 19.70
CA ARG A 165 -1.74 -15.77 20.28
C ARG A 165 -0.50 -15.31 19.52
N PHE A 166 -0.56 -15.27 18.18
CA PHE A 166 0.58 -14.80 17.36
C PHE A 166 0.92 -13.34 17.67
N ILE A 167 -0.06 -12.44 17.69
CA ILE A 167 0.17 -11.02 18.00
C ILE A 167 0.68 -10.80 19.42
N GLN A 168 0.19 -11.55 20.40
CA GLN A 168 0.64 -11.45 21.79
C GLN A 168 2.12 -11.86 21.92
N VAL A 169 2.47 -13.00 21.36
CA VAL A 169 3.85 -13.55 21.41
C VAL A 169 4.82 -12.65 20.65
N SER A 170 4.44 -12.18 19.45
CA SER A 170 5.26 -11.23 18.67
C SER A 170 5.50 -9.92 19.42
N ARG A 171 4.47 -9.36 20.09
CA ARG A 171 4.64 -8.13 20.86
C ARG A 171 5.57 -8.33 22.06
N THR A 172 5.41 -9.43 22.81
CA THR A 172 6.32 -9.75 23.93
C THR A 172 7.77 -9.93 23.44
N LEU A 173 7.99 -10.63 22.32
CA LEU A 173 9.32 -10.79 21.73
C LEU A 173 9.93 -9.43 21.34
N VAL A 174 9.21 -8.60 20.61
CA VAL A 174 9.71 -7.27 20.18
C VAL A 174 9.94 -6.33 21.39
N GLN A 175 9.13 -6.41 22.45
CA GLN A 175 9.38 -5.68 23.69
C GLN A 175 10.70 -6.11 24.37
N GLN A 176 10.97 -7.41 24.46
CA GLN A 176 12.25 -7.93 24.99
C GLN A 176 13.44 -7.49 24.13
N LEU A 177 13.29 -7.54 22.80
CA LEU A 177 14.33 -7.08 21.87
C LEU A 177 14.58 -5.57 21.95
N THR A 178 13.55 -4.77 22.25
CA THR A 178 13.70 -3.32 22.48
C THR A 178 14.63 -3.05 23.67
N THR A 179 14.46 -3.78 24.78
CA THR A 179 15.38 -3.68 25.94
C THR A 179 16.81 -4.06 25.57
N ASN A 180 17.00 -5.10 24.75
CA ASN A 180 18.34 -5.51 24.29
C ASN A 180 18.99 -4.47 23.35
N ALA A 181 18.25 -3.94 22.38
CA ALA A 181 18.77 -2.96 21.42
C ALA A 181 19.06 -1.58 22.04
N THR A 182 18.33 -1.20 23.10
CA THR A 182 18.54 0.05 23.84
C THR A 182 19.68 -0.02 24.85
N SER A 183 19.98 -1.22 25.38
CA SER A 183 21.09 -1.47 26.33
C SER A 183 22.41 -1.94 25.70
N GLY A 184 22.42 -2.22 24.39
CA GLY A 184 23.62 -2.62 23.63
C GLY A 184 24.60 -1.48 23.34
N ASP A 185 25.61 -1.78 22.52
CA ASP A 185 26.62 -0.80 22.04
C ASP A 185 25.93 0.42 21.43
N SER A 186 26.32 1.62 21.85
CA SER A 186 25.76 2.87 21.32
C SER A 186 25.97 3.01 19.82
N ARG A 187 26.96 2.33 19.24
CA ARG A 187 27.27 2.30 17.81
C ARG A 187 26.31 1.44 16.99
N GLN A 188 25.64 0.46 17.58
CA GLN A 188 24.68 -0.41 16.87
C GLN A 188 23.50 -0.83 17.75
N LYS A 189 22.41 -0.06 17.67
CA LYS A 189 21.15 -0.32 18.38
C LYS A 189 20.29 -1.36 17.66
N PHE A 190 20.77 -2.61 17.62
CA PHE A 190 20.12 -3.74 16.93
C PHE A 190 19.98 -4.94 17.87
N ALA A 191 18.87 -5.67 17.77
CA ALA A 191 18.71 -6.95 18.46
C ALA A 191 17.84 -7.92 17.66
N THR A 192 18.17 -9.21 17.75
CA THR A 192 17.39 -10.31 17.17
C THR A 192 17.08 -11.37 18.21
N GLY A 193 16.05 -12.18 17.98
CA GLY A 193 15.69 -13.27 18.88
C GLY A 193 14.50 -14.08 18.40
N ILE A 194 14.22 -15.16 19.11
CA ILE A 194 13.15 -16.11 18.77
C ILE A 194 12.22 -16.33 19.96
N SER A 195 10.96 -16.67 19.66
CA SER A 195 10.02 -17.23 20.64
C SER A 195 9.57 -18.60 20.15
N THR A 196 9.83 -19.62 20.97
CA THR A 196 9.43 -21.01 20.74
C THR A 196 8.39 -21.42 21.78
N ILE A 197 7.23 -21.91 21.34
CA ILE A 197 6.13 -22.27 22.23
C ILE A 197 5.58 -23.64 21.80
N PRO A 198 5.29 -24.58 22.73
CA PRO A 198 4.73 -25.87 22.39
C PRO A 198 3.44 -25.76 21.56
N ASN A 199 3.36 -26.57 20.51
CA ASN A 199 2.25 -26.60 19.54
C ASN A 199 1.96 -25.24 18.89
N PHE A 200 3.00 -24.44 18.64
CA PHE A 200 2.90 -23.13 17.98
C PHE A 200 4.10 -22.89 17.05
N PRO A 201 3.95 -22.15 15.93
CA PRO A 201 5.08 -21.80 15.09
C PRO A 201 6.12 -20.96 15.85
N THR A 202 7.40 -21.22 15.61
CA THR A 202 8.48 -20.34 16.07
C THR A 202 8.32 -18.96 15.45
N ILE A 203 8.38 -17.92 16.28
CA ILE A 203 8.40 -16.53 15.81
C ILE A 203 9.85 -16.03 15.88
N TYR A 204 10.33 -15.49 14.77
CA TYR A 204 11.61 -14.80 14.65
C TYR A 204 11.37 -13.30 14.70
N GLY A 205 12.20 -12.55 15.43
CA GLY A 205 12.04 -11.11 15.61
C GLY A 205 13.38 -10.37 15.49
N ALA A 206 13.32 -9.15 14.96
CA ALA A 206 14.43 -8.22 14.92
C ALA A 206 13.93 -6.78 15.15
N VAL A 207 14.71 -5.97 15.87
CA VAL A 207 14.43 -4.54 16.11
C VAL A 207 15.70 -3.72 15.85
N GLN A 208 15.53 -2.48 15.43
CA GLN A 208 16.65 -1.56 15.21
C GLN A 208 16.27 -0.09 15.38
N CYS A 209 17.19 0.71 15.92
CA CYS A 209 17.14 2.17 15.91
C CYS A 209 18.33 2.75 15.14
N THR A 210 18.25 4.01 14.71
CA THR A 210 19.44 4.76 14.31
C THR A 210 20.34 5.00 15.55
N PRO A 211 21.64 4.68 15.51
CA PRO A 211 22.57 4.83 16.63
C PRO A 211 22.72 6.24 17.22
N ASP A 212 22.36 7.30 16.47
CA ASP A 212 22.39 8.70 16.92
C ASP A 212 21.28 9.06 17.94
N LEU A 213 20.34 8.16 18.20
CA LEU A 213 19.29 8.38 19.19
C LEU A 213 19.76 8.05 20.61
N SER A 214 19.16 8.70 21.61
CA SER A 214 19.31 8.25 23.00
C SER A 214 18.68 6.86 23.20
N ALA A 215 19.04 6.18 24.29
CA ALA A 215 18.39 4.92 24.64
C ALA A 215 16.89 5.08 24.88
N GLU A 216 16.48 6.23 25.45
CA GLU A 216 15.07 6.57 25.70
C GLU A 216 14.31 6.84 24.39
N ASP A 217 14.86 7.65 23.49
CA ASP A 217 14.25 7.91 22.18
C ASP A 217 14.12 6.65 21.32
N CYS A 218 15.13 5.78 21.36
CA CYS A 218 15.06 4.47 20.70
C CYS A 218 13.96 3.58 21.31
N SER A 219 13.84 3.56 22.64
CA SER A 219 12.76 2.85 23.35
C SER A 219 11.39 3.40 22.96
N MET A 220 11.18 4.72 23.06
CA MET A 220 9.94 5.39 22.68
C MET A 220 9.56 5.13 21.22
N CYS A 221 10.53 5.18 20.30
CA CYS A 221 10.29 4.90 18.89
C CYS A 221 9.81 3.46 18.66
N LEU A 222 10.54 2.47 19.19
CA LEU A 222 10.20 1.05 19.02
C LEU A 222 8.88 0.67 19.72
N LEU A 223 8.64 1.18 20.93
CA LEU A 223 7.41 0.95 21.68
C LEU A 223 6.21 1.69 21.07
N GLY A 224 6.41 2.86 20.45
CA GLY A 224 5.37 3.56 19.68
C GLY A 224 5.00 2.80 18.41
N ALA A 225 5.99 2.39 17.61
CA ALA A 225 5.79 1.57 16.42
C ALA A 225 5.13 0.20 16.74
N LEU A 226 5.33 -0.33 17.95
CA LEU A 226 4.71 -1.57 18.42
C LEU A 226 3.18 -1.50 18.52
N ASP A 227 2.60 -0.30 18.69
CA ASP A 227 1.15 -0.13 18.76
C ASP A 227 0.49 -0.24 17.37
N ASP A 228 1.23 0.04 16.30
CA ASP A 228 0.77 -0.10 14.91
C ASP A 228 0.64 -1.57 14.45
N ILE A 229 1.18 -2.56 15.17
CA ILE A 229 1.03 -3.97 14.71
C ILE A 229 -0.44 -4.38 14.66
N ARG A 230 -1.27 -3.88 15.58
CA ARG A 230 -2.70 -4.20 15.62
C ARG A 230 -3.47 -3.66 14.42
N SER A 231 -3.04 -2.53 13.85
CA SER A 231 -3.65 -1.93 12.66
C SER A 231 -3.05 -2.48 11.36
N CYS A 232 -1.73 -2.66 11.28
CA CYS A 232 -1.08 -3.13 10.04
C CYS A 232 -1.23 -4.62 9.77
N CYS A 233 -1.14 -5.44 10.82
CA CYS A 233 -0.61 -6.80 10.69
C CYS A 233 -1.39 -7.86 11.49
N TYR A 234 -2.58 -7.51 12.00
CA TYR A 234 -3.41 -8.45 12.76
C TYR A 234 -3.84 -9.66 11.91
N GLY A 235 -3.67 -10.86 12.47
CA GLY A 235 -3.98 -12.13 11.80
C GLY A 235 -2.96 -12.58 10.75
N LYS A 236 -1.85 -11.87 10.57
CA LYS A 236 -0.77 -12.26 9.66
C LYS A 236 0.35 -13.01 10.37
N ALA A 237 0.97 -13.95 9.67
CA ALA A 237 2.08 -14.79 10.18
C ALA A 237 3.44 -14.07 10.16
N GLY A 238 3.42 -12.73 10.29
CA GLY A 238 4.55 -11.83 10.26
C GLY A 238 4.12 -10.39 9.97
N GLY A 239 4.92 -9.43 10.41
CA GLY A 239 4.65 -7.99 10.34
C GLY A 239 5.93 -7.16 10.48
N ARG A 240 5.96 -6.01 9.82
CA ARG A 240 7.08 -5.07 9.79
C ARG A 240 6.55 -3.65 9.90
N VAL A 241 7.22 -2.84 10.72
CA VAL A 241 7.06 -1.39 10.77
C VAL A 241 8.42 -0.76 10.54
N GLN A 242 8.51 0.19 9.60
CA GLN A 242 9.70 1.00 9.39
C GLN A 242 9.36 2.48 9.53
N THR A 243 10.22 3.21 10.21
CA THR A 243 10.20 4.67 10.32
C THR A 243 11.61 5.20 10.02
N PRO A 244 11.84 6.52 9.96
CA PRO A 244 13.19 7.06 9.80
C PRO A 244 14.12 6.74 10.98
N SER A 245 13.60 6.73 12.21
CA SER A 245 14.40 6.56 13.44
C SER A 245 14.50 5.13 13.96
N CYS A 246 13.49 4.29 13.70
CA CYS A 246 13.50 2.89 14.14
C CYS A 246 12.65 1.97 13.24
N ASN A 247 12.91 0.68 13.34
CA ASN A 247 12.11 -0.35 12.69
C ASN A 247 12.10 -1.65 13.50
N PHE A 248 11.09 -2.49 13.27
CA PHE A 248 11.13 -3.88 13.67
C PHE A 248 10.45 -4.76 12.64
N ARG A 249 10.76 -6.05 12.71
CA ARG A 249 10.14 -7.10 11.91
C ARG A 249 9.98 -8.36 12.76
N PHE A 250 8.86 -9.03 12.62
CA PHE A 250 8.67 -10.40 13.11
C PHE A 250 8.08 -11.27 12.00
N GLU A 251 8.47 -12.54 11.96
CA GLU A 251 8.07 -13.51 10.93
C GLU A 251 7.95 -14.91 11.52
N SER A 252 7.23 -15.78 10.80
CA SER A 252 7.19 -17.23 11.04
C SER A 252 8.40 -17.98 10.45
N TYR A 253 9.37 -17.27 9.88
CA TYR A 253 10.60 -17.82 9.30
C TYR A 253 11.82 -16.91 9.59
N LEU A 254 13.02 -17.49 9.57
CA LEU A 254 14.27 -16.75 9.79
C LEU A 254 14.57 -15.82 8.60
N PHE A 255 14.76 -14.52 8.86
CA PHE A 255 15.03 -13.49 7.84
C PHE A 255 16.35 -12.71 8.07
N TYR A 256 17.05 -12.99 9.16
CA TYR A 256 18.31 -12.35 9.55
C TYR A 256 19.44 -13.38 9.66
N GLN A 257 20.68 -12.93 9.50
CA GLN A 257 21.86 -13.77 9.68
C GLN A 257 22.03 -14.10 11.17
N LEU A 258 22.24 -15.37 11.49
CA LEU A 258 22.63 -15.77 12.84
C LEU A 258 24.10 -15.37 13.06
N PRO A 259 24.48 -14.91 14.26
CA PRO A 259 25.88 -14.71 14.59
C PRO A 259 26.66 -16.00 14.32
N SER A 260 27.75 -15.90 13.55
CA SER A 260 28.68 -17.03 13.40
C SER A 260 29.21 -17.40 14.78
N VAL A 261 28.68 -18.48 15.34
CA VAL A 261 29.22 -19.09 16.56
C VAL A 261 30.68 -19.39 16.27
N ALA A 262 31.59 -18.70 16.96
CA ALA A 262 33.01 -18.95 16.85
C ALA A 262 33.23 -20.45 17.09
N SER A 263 33.69 -21.15 16.06
CA SER A 263 33.86 -22.60 16.08
C SER A 263 34.76 -22.98 17.25
N SER A 264 34.20 -23.63 18.26
CA SER A 264 35.00 -24.18 19.35
C SER A 264 35.99 -25.19 18.78
N PRO A 265 37.25 -25.20 19.25
CA PRO A 265 38.27 -26.06 18.67
C PRO A 265 37.97 -27.52 19.02
N SER A 266 37.45 -28.27 18.04
CA SER A 266 37.48 -29.74 18.12
C SER A 266 38.92 -30.24 18.03
N PRO A 267 39.26 -31.33 18.73
CA PRO A 267 40.65 -31.70 19.01
C PRO A 267 41.42 -32.14 17.77
N HIS A 268 42.72 -31.90 17.81
CA HIS A 268 43.70 -32.20 16.76
C HIS A 268 43.59 -33.62 16.18
N ILE A 269 43.60 -33.70 14.84
CA ILE A 269 44.16 -34.83 14.11
C ILE A 269 45.29 -34.27 13.22
N ALA A 270 46.44 -34.92 13.24
CA ALA A 270 47.68 -34.42 12.64
C ALA A 270 47.71 -34.57 11.09
N PRO A 271 48.52 -33.76 10.37
CA PRO A 271 48.49 -33.69 8.91
C PRO A 271 49.53 -34.59 8.22
N SER A 272 49.21 -35.10 7.02
CA SER A 272 50.14 -35.44 5.92
C SER A 272 49.40 -35.98 4.69
N PRO A 273 49.94 -35.88 3.46
CA PRO A 273 50.77 -34.81 2.93
C PRO A 273 50.22 -34.22 1.60
N SER A 274 50.84 -33.14 1.15
CA SER A 274 50.52 -32.36 -0.06
C SER A 274 50.46 -33.14 -1.38
N GLN A 275 49.58 -32.73 -2.31
CA GLN A 275 49.89 -32.82 -3.75
C GLN A 275 49.22 -31.73 -4.61
N SER A 276 50.08 -30.95 -5.27
CA SER A 276 49.93 -30.18 -6.52
C SER A 276 48.59 -29.51 -6.90
N ASN A 277 48.63 -28.18 -6.99
CA ASN A 277 47.75 -27.40 -7.86
C ASN A 277 47.80 -27.93 -9.31
N SER A 278 46.64 -28.15 -9.93
CA SER A 278 46.52 -28.17 -11.40
C SER A 278 45.26 -27.42 -11.83
N ASN A 279 45.46 -26.25 -12.43
CA ASN A 279 44.38 -25.45 -12.97
C ASN A 279 43.86 -26.09 -14.26
N THR A 280 42.67 -26.68 -14.21
CA THR A 280 41.90 -27.04 -15.42
C THR A 280 40.41 -26.79 -15.20
N PRO A 281 39.67 -26.16 -16.13
CA PRO A 281 38.23 -25.94 -15.96
C PRO A 281 37.47 -27.28 -15.96
N PRO A 282 36.43 -27.44 -15.15
CA PRO A 282 35.63 -28.67 -15.16
C PRO A 282 34.86 -28.77 -16.48
N LYS A 283 35.09 -29.85 -17.24
CA LYS A 283 34.23 -30.21 -18.38
C LYS A 283 32.81 -30.50 -17.84
N PRO A 284 31.74 -29.97 -18.47
CA PRO A 284 30.37 -30.20 -18.00
C PRO A 284 30.04 -31.70 -18.04
N SER A 285 29.40 -32.19 -16.99
CA SER A 285 29.04 -33.61 -16.89
C SER A 285 27.99 -33.98 -17.95
N ARG A 286 28.12 -35.19 -18.52
CA ARG A 286 27.19 -35.71 -19.55
C ARG A 286 25.72 -35.69 -19.11
N THR A 287 25.45 -35.72 -17.80
CA THR A 287 24.11 -35.67 -17.21
C THR A 287 23.41 -34.32 -17.45
N LEU A 288 24.14 -33.21 -17.43
CA LEU A 288 23.53 -31.87 -17.53
C LEU A 288 23.04 -31.57 -18.95
N VAL A 289 23.80 -32.02 -19.97
CA VAL A 289 23.39 -31.97 -21.38
C VAL A 289 22.12 -32.80 -21.61
N MET A 290 22.01 -33.96 -20.96
CA MET A 290 20.90 -34.91 -21.16
C MET A 290 19.56 -34.42 -20.61
N VAL A 291 19.57 -33.48 -19.64
CA VAL A 291 18.35 -32.88 -19.06
C VAL A 291 18.00 -31.53 -19.72
N VAL A 292 19.00 -30.71 -20.05
CA VAL A 292 18.77 -29.36 -20.60
C VAL A 292 18.32 -29.39 -22.07
N VAL A 293 18.87 -30.30 -22.89
CA VAL A 293 18.53 -30.37 -24.33
C VAL A 293 17.05 -30.72 -24.57
N PRO A 294 16.44 -31.73 -23.91
CA PRO A 294 15.01 -32.01 -24.06
C PRO A 294 14.10 -30.83 -23.67
N ILE A 295 14.46 -30.07 -22.64
CA ILE A 295 13.69 -28.91 -22.18
C ILE A 295 13.74 -27.79 -23.24
N ILE A 296 14.93 -27.47 -23.78
CA ILE A 296 15.07 -26.47 -24.83
C ILE A 296 14.29 -26.87 -26.09
N VAL A 297 14.41 -28.14 -26.53
CA VAL A 297 13.65 -28.66 -27.68
C VAL A 297 12.14 -28.58 -27.43
N GLY A 298 11.67 -28.96 -26.24
CA GLY A 298 10.26 -28.87 -25.86
C GLY A 298 9.71 -27.44 -25.88
N VAL A 299 10.47 -26.47 -25.37
CA VAL A 299 10.09 -25.04 -25.40
C VAL A 299 10.05 -24.52 -26.83
N VAL A 300 11.04 -24.83 -27.67
CA VAL A 300 11.06 -24.41 -29.08
C VAL A 300 9.85 -24.99 -29.84
N VAL A 301 9.54 -26.29 -29.67
CA VAL A 301 8.37 -26.92 -30.28
C VAL A 301 7.07 -26.27 -29.80
N ALA A 302 6.93 -25.99 -28.50
CA ALA A 302 5.76 -25.31 -27.95
C ALA A 302 5.55 -23.90 -28.54
N VAL A 303 6.63 -23.12 -28.71
CA VAL A 303 6.58 -21.78 -29.33
C VAL A 303 6.21 -21.86 -30.81
N VAL A 304 6.72 -22.85 -31.56
CA VAL A 304 6.35 -23.08 -32.96
C VAL A 304 4.87 -23.47 -33.09
N ILE A 305 4.36 -24.34 -32.21
CA ILE A 305 2.93 -24.72 -32.19
C ILE A 305 2.05 -23.51 -31.82
N LEU A 306 2.46 -22.69 -30.84
CA LEU A 306 1.71 -21.51 -30.42
C LEU A 306 1.65 -20.46 -31.54
N THR A 307 2.78 -20.14 -32.17
CA THR A 307 2.85 -19.18 -33.28
C THR A 307 2.08 -19.65 -34.51
N PHE A 308 2.15 -20.95 -34.86
CA PHE A 308 1.34 -21.53 -35.93
C PHE A 308 -0.16 -21.51 -35.63
N SER A 309 -0.54 -21.76 -34.36
CA SER A 309 -1.93 -21.71 -33.90
C SER A 309 -2.48 -20.28 -33.92
N ILE A 310 -1.68 -19.29 -33.50
CA ILE A 310 -2.01 -17.85 -33.63
C ILE A 310 -2.13 -17.47 -35.11
N TYR A 311 -1.23 -17.91 -35.98
CA TYR A 311 -1.31 -17.67 -37.42
C TYR A 311 -2.60 -18.22 -38.04
N ILE A 312 -3.00 -19.46 -37.72
CA ILE A 312 -4.27 -20.04 -38.16
C ILE A 312 -5.47 -19.25 -37.59
N PHE A 313 -5.42 -18.83 -36.33
CA PHE A 313 -6.49 -18.03 -35.72
C PHE A 313 -6.61 -16.65 -36.35
N MET A 314 -5.50 -15.98 -36.66
CA MET A 314 -5.44 -14.71 -37.39
C MET A 314 -5.93 -14.86 -38.83
N LYS A 315 -5.60 -15.97 -39.51
CA LYS A 315 -6.13 -16.27 -40.85
C LYS A 315 -7.66 -16.46 -40.82
N LYS A 316 -8.18 -17.30 -39.91
CA LYS A 316 -9.63 -17.52 -39.73
C LYS A 316 -10.39 -16.26 -39.31
N THR A 317 -9.80 -15.38 -38.50
CA THR A 317 -10.43 -14.10 -38.12
C THR A 317 -10.35 -13.06 -39.24
N LYS A 318 -9.32 -13.09 -40.10
CA LYS A 318 -9.26 -12.26 -41.32
C LYS A 318 -10.32 -12.70 -42.35
N GLU A 319 -10.51 -14.00 -42.53
CA GLU A 319 -11.57 -14.57 -43.38
C GLU A 319 -12.98 -14.20 -42.86
N ARG A 320 -13.21 -14.27 -41.54
CA ARG A 320 -14.47 -13.80 -40.91
C ARG A 320 -14.71 -12.28 -41.02
N LYS A 321 -13.65 -11.46 -41.13
CA LYS A 321 -13.79 -10.00 -41.34
C LYS A 321 -14.11 -9.63 -42.79
N ALA A 322 -13.82 -10.50 -43.76
CA ALA A 322 -14.17 -10.27 -45.15
C ALA A 322 -15.68 -10.47 -45.43
N THR A 323 -16.34 -11.43 -44.77
CA THR A 323 -17.79 -11.65 -44.90
C THR A 323 -18.65 -10.68 -44.09
N ASN A 324 -18.15 -10.14 -42.97
CA ASN A 324 -18.96 -9.28 -42.09
C ASN A 324 -19.11 -7.82 -42.58
N HIS A 325 -18.40 -7.39 -43.62
CA HIS A 325 -18.57 -6.04 -44.20
C HIS A 325 -19.80 -5.90 -45.11
N ALA A 326 -20.49 -7.00 -45.44
CA ALA A 326 -21.72 -6.99 -46.26
C ALA A 326 -23.02 -7.12 -45.45
N ALA A 327 -22.93 -7.28 -44.11
CA ALA A 327 -24.09 -7.56 -43.24
C ALA A 327 -24.33 -6.49 -42.16
N ALA A 328 -23.69 -5.32 -42.27
CA ALA A 328 -23.81 -4.21 -41.32
C ALA A 328 -24.87 -3.15 -41.75
N SER A 329 -25.97 -3.59 -42.36
CA SER A 329 -27.03 -2.69 -42.86
C SER A 329 -28.44 -3.28 -42.72
N SER A 330 -28.71 -3.98 -41.62
CA SER A 330 -30.06 -4.27 -41.15
C SER A 330 -30.03 -4.91 -39.76
N MET A 331 -30.31 -4.13 -38.71
CA MET A 331 -31.03 -4.61 -37.53
C MET A 331 -31.36 -3.43 -36.62
N THR A 332 -32.66 -3.16 -36.51
CA THR A 332 -33.28 -2.31 -35.50
C THR A 332 -33.04 -2.87 -34.10
N PRO A 333 -33.02 -2.04 -33.04
CA PRO A 333 -33.13 -2.55 -31.69
C PRO A 333 -34.55 -3.10 -31.48
N GLU A 334 -34.66 -4.40 -31.20
CA GLU A 334 -35.86 -4.96 -30.57
C GLU A 334 -35.72 -4.89 -29.04
N ASP A 335 -36.85 -4.81 -28.35
CA ASP A 335 -36.97 -4.34 -26.97
C ASP A 335 -36.24 -5.18 -25.91
N GLY A 336 -35.81 -4.49 -24.85
CA GLY A 336 -35.15 -5.08 -23.70
C GLY A 336 -34.84 -4.06 -22.60
N ASP A 337 -35.88 -3.43 -22.05
CA ASP A 337 -35.92 -2.55 -20.87
C ASP A 337 -34.56 -1.97 -20.40
N THR A 338 -34.12 -0.90 -21.05
CA THR A 338 -33.20 0.06 -20.43
C THR A 338 -33.96 0.94 -19.44
N ASP A 339 -34.04 0.45 -18.20
CA ASP A 339 -34.45 1.18 -17.01
C ASP A 339 -33.77 2.56 -16.89
N GLU A 340 -34.52 3.58 -16.49
CA GLU A 340 -34.15 4.99 -16.62
C GLU A 340 -33.04 5.39 -15.64
N GLY A 341 -31.87 5.85 -16.13
CA GLY A 341 -30.78 6.21 -15.20
C GLY A 341 -29.59 7.01 -15.74
N SER A 342 -29.17 6.85 -17.00
CA SER A 342 -28.04 7.63 -17.54
C SER A 342 -28.15 7.84 -19.05
N SER A 343 -28.28 9.10 -19.48
CA SER A 343 -28.36 9.45 -20.92
C SER A 343 -26.98 9.48 -21.57
N GLN A 344 -26.88 9.02 -22.82
CA GLN A 344 -25.65 9.19 -23.61
C GLN A 344 -25.57 10.62 -24.16
N PHE A 345 -24.51 11.35 -23.81
CA PHE A 345 -24.26 12.71 -24.29
C PHE A 345 -23.38 12.69 -25.56
N ASP A 346 -23.60 13.67 -26.44
CA ASP A 346 -22.71 13.94 -27.56
C ASP A 346 -21.39 14.60 -27.12
N PHE A 347 -20.29 14.19 -27.74
CA PHE A 347 -18.96 14.67 -27.38
C PHE A 347 -18.75 16.15 -27.71
N ASP A 348 -19.26 16.65 -28.84
CA ASP A 348 -19.05 18.05 -29.23
C ASP A 348 -19.88 18.99 -28.33
N THR A 349 -21.03 18.53 -27.84
CA THR A 349 -21.80 19.17 -26.77
C THR A 349 -21.01 19.25 -25.47
N ILE A 350 -20.41 18.16 -24.99
CA ILE A 350 -19.59 18.16 -23.75
C ILE A 350 -18.30 18.97 -23.91
N LYS A 351 -17.66 18.91 -25.08
CA LYS A 351 -16.50 19.73 -25.41
C LYS A 351 -16.86 21.22 -25.39
N THR A 352 -18.03 21.61 -25.93
CA THR A 352 -18.50 23.00 -25.88
C THR A 352 -18.84 23.41 -24.44
N ALA A 353 -19.55 22.56 -23.69
CA ALA A 353 -19.93 22.82 -22.31
C ALA A 353 -18.73 23.05 -21.36
N THR A 354 -17.57 22.46 -21.66
CA THR A 354 -16.33 22.56 -20.87
C THR A 354 -15.32 23.58 -21.42
N ASP A 355 -15.70 24.39 -22.42
CA ASP A 355 -14.82 25.30 -23.16
C ASP A 355 -13.57 24.58 -23.71
N GLY A 356 -13.78 23.50 -24.46
CA GLY A 356 -12.72 22.69 -25.04
C GLY A 356 -11.93 21.84 -24.05
N PHE A 357 -12.47 21.57 -22.86
CA PHE A 357 -11.73 21.05 -21.68
C PHE A 357 -10.62 22.02 -21.21
N SER A 358 -10.95 23.32 -21.14
CA SER A 358 -10.04 24.37 -20.68
C SER A 358 -9.54 24.14 -19.25
N GLU A 359 -8.25 24.36 -19.01
CA GLU A 359 -7.65 24.28 -17.66
C GLU A 359 -8.28 25.30 -16.68
N ALA A 360 -8.86 26.40 -17.18
CA ALA A 360 -9.62 27.35 -16.36
C ALA A 360 -10.88 26.74 -15.71
N ASN A 361 -11.41 25.66 -16.31
CA ASN A 361 -12.56 24.92 -15.81
C ASN A 361 -12.14 23.69 -14.97
N LYS A 362 -10.86 23.44 -14.73
CA LYS A 362 -10.38 22.23 -14.04
C LYS A 362 -10.74 22.24 -12.54
N LEU A 363 -11.42 21.19 -12.10
CA LEU A 363 -11.86 21.00 -10.70
C LEU A 363 -10.90 20.11 -9.89
N GLY A 364 -10.20 19.20 -10.58
CA GLY A 364 -9.22 18.29 -10.01
C GLY A 364 -8.64 17.33 -11.05
N GLU A 365 -7.54 16.67 -10.69
CA GLU A 365 -6.85 15.66 -11.49
C GLU A 365 -6.27 14.58 -10.56
N GLY A 366 -6.27 13.33 -11.01
CA GLY A 366 -5.69 12.20 -10.28
C GLY A 366 -5.52 10.97 -11.17
N GLY A 367 -5.18 9.83 -10.57
CA GLY A 367 -4.94 8.57 -11.30
C GLY A 367 -6.13 8.08 -12.15
N PHE A 368 -7.33 8.58 -11.88
CA PHE A 368 -8.58 8.26 -12.58
C PHE A 368 -8.94 9.27 -13.70
N GLY A 369 -8.06 10.23 -14.01
CA GLY A 369 -8.27 11.24 -15.05
C GLY A 369 -8.49 12.66 -14.51
N VAL A 370 -9.02 13.54 -15.36
CA VAL A 370 -9.20 14.97 -15.07
C VAL A 370 -10.69 15.31 -15.00
N VAL A 371 -11.08 16.10 -14.00
CA VAL A 371 -12.45 16.56 -13.81
C VAL A 371 -12.54 18.05 -14.15
N TYR A 372 -13.45 18.39 -15.07
CA TYR A 372 -13.73 19.75 -15.51
C TYR A 372 -15.13 20.19 -15.08
N LYS A 373 -15.31 21.48 -14.82
CA LYS A 373 -16.62 22.13 -14.72
C LYS A 373 -17.16 22.31 -16.14
N GLY A 374 -18.41 21.95 -16.36
CA GLY A 374 -19.12 22.24 -17.60
C GLY A 374 -20.40 23.01 -17.35
N ARG A 375 -20.89 23.70 -18.38
CA ARG A 375 -22.25 24.24 -18.43
C ARG A 375 -22.97 23.76 -19.68
N LEU A 376 -24.03 22.99 -19.51
CA LEU A 376 -24.83 22.45 -20.60
C LEU A 376 -25.66 23.57 -21.28
N PRO A 377 -26.15 23.36 -22.53
CA PRO A 377 -26.94 24.34 -23.25
C PRO A 377 -28.26 24.75 -22.57
N ASN A 378 -28.81 23.88 -21.72
CA ASN A 378 -29.98 24.15 -20.86
C ASN A 378 -29.64 25.07 -19.66
N GLY A 379 -28.37 25.47 -19.48
CA GLY A 379 -27.88 26.32 -18.39
C GLY A 379 -27.42 25.56 -17.14
N GLU A 380 -27.62 24.24 -17.09
CA GLU A 380 -27.25 23.35 -15.99
C GLU A 380 -25.72 23.26 -15.84
N THR A 381 -25.25 23.20 -14.59
CA THR A 381 -23.81 23.08 -14.28
C THR A 381 -23.49 21.64 -13.94
N ILE A 382 -22.47 21.09 -14.60
CA ILE A 382 -22.08 19.68 -14.52
C ILE A 382 -20.60 19.51 -14.16
N ALA A 383 -20.25 18.35 -13.61
CA ALA A 383 -18.87 17.90 -13.44
C ALA A 383 -18.55 16.82 -14.49
N VAL A 384 -17.48 17.02 -15.26
CA VAL A 384 -17.12 16.20 -16.42
C VAL A 384 -15.80 15.49 -16.15
N LYS A 385 -15.86 14.22 -15.77
CA LYS A 385 -14.70 13.35 -15.52
C LYS A 385 -14.26 12.71 -16.83
N ARG A 386 -13.12 13.17 -17.38
CA ARG A 386 -12.51 12.66 -18.61
C ARG A 386 -11.40 11.66 -18.24
N LEU A 387 -11.62 10.39 -18.58
CA LEU A 387 -10.72 9.31 -18.22
C LEU A 387 -9.47 9.29 -19.12
N SER A 388 -8.36 8.75 -18.60
CA SER A 388 -7.09 8.72 -19.32
C SER A 388 -7.16 7.83 -20.57
N ARG A 389 -6.62 8.33 -21.69
CA ARG A 389 -6.61 7.64 -23.01
C ARG A 389 -5.73 6.38 -23.08
N ALA A 390 -4.89 6.13 -22.08
CA ALA A 390 -3.72 5.26 -22.21
C ALA A 390 -3.69 4.00 -21.31
N SER A 391 -4.72 3.72 -20.50
CA SER A 391 -4.71 2.59 -19.57
C SER A 391 -5.91 1.66 -19.72
N SER A 392 -5.65 0.35 -19.68
CA SER A 392 -6.68 -0.69 -19.53
C SER A 392 -7.38 -0.64 -18.16
N GLN A 393 -6.85 0.14 -17.22
CA GLN A 393 -7.48 0.42 -15.93
C GLN A 393 -8.70 1.36 -16.11
N GLY A 394 -8.56 2.46 -16.85
CA GLY A 394 -9.66 3.40 -17.11
C GLY A 394 -10.85 2.75 -17.82
N ASP A 395 -10.62 1.75 -18.67
CA ASP A 395 -11.66 0.96 -19.33
C ASP A 395 -12.54 0.15 -18.36
N ASN A 396 -11.95 -0.34 -17.26
CA ASN A 396 -12.67 -1.10 -16.24
C ASN A 396 -13.38 -0.16 -15.25
N GLU A 397 -12.75 0.96 -14.90
CA GLU A 397 -13.34 2.00 -14.06
C GLU A 397 -14.57 2.64 -14.74
N PHE A 398 -14.48 2.95 -16.04
CA PHE A 398 -15.61 3.42 -16.85
C PHE A 398 -16.79 2.46 -16.84
N LYS A 399 -16.51 1.16 -17.03
CA LYS A 399 -17.54 0.11 -16.99
C LYS A 399 -18.16 -0.02 -15.61
N ASN A 400 -17.36 0.05 -14.54
CA ASN A 400 -17.85 0.02 -13.16
C ASN A 400 -18.73 1.25 -12.88
N GLU A 401 -18.29 2.47 -13.21
CA GLU A 401 -19.06 3.69 -12.94
C GLU A 401 -20.38 3.73 -13.71
N ILE A 402 -20.43 3.31 -14.98
CA ILE A 402 -21.69 3.21 -15.73
C ILE A 402 -22.61 2.13 -15.15
N LEU A 403 -22.09 0.91 -14.93
CA LEU A 403 -22.89 -0.24 -14.52
C LEU A 403 -23.42 -0.11 -13.08
N LEU A 404 -22.69 0.60 -12.22
CA LEU A 404 -23.09 0.89 -10.85
C LEU A 404 -23.93 2.16 -10.73
N VAL A 405 -23.39 3.32 -11.15
CA VAL A 405 -23.95 4.61 -10.76
C VAL A 405 -25.22 4.96 -11.53
N ALA A 406 -25.43 4.40 -12.73
CA ALA A 406 -26.71 4.54 -13.44
C ALA A 406 -27.91 3.96 -12.66
N LYS A 407 -27.68 3.08 -11.67
CA LYS A 407 -28.72 2.50 -10.79
C LYS A 407 -28.73 3.05 -9.36
N LEU A 408 -27.89 4.05 -9.06
CA LEU A 408 -27.75 4.60 -7.71
C LEU A 408 -28.34 6.01 -7.64
N GLN A 409 -29.50 6.12 -6.98
CA GLN A 409 -30.17 7.38 -6.72
C GLN A 409 -30.39 7.55 -5.21
N HIS A 410 -29.52 8.33 -4.56
CA HIS A 410 -29.67 8.66 -3.15
C HIS A 410 -29.00 10.00 -2.82
N ARG A 411 -29.66 10.82 -2.00
CA ARG A 411 -29.23 12.19 -1.62
C ARG A 411 -27.81 12.32 -1.03
N ASN A 412 -27.23 11.23 -0.54
CA ASN A 412 -25.86 11.21 0.01
C ASN A 412 -24.86 10.47 -0.90
N LEU A 413 -25.19 10.26 -2.17
CA LEU A 413 -24.27 9.87 -3.24
C LEU A 413 -24.24 10.98 -4.31
N VAL A 414 -23.18 11.05 -5.13
CA VAL A 414 -23.11 11.95 -6.29
C VAL A 414 -23.75 11.28 -7.50
N GLN A 415 -24.75 11.93 -8.09
CA GLN A 415 -25.51 11.42 -9.22
C GLN A 415 -24.70 11.48 -10.54
N LEU A 416 -24.60 10.33 -11.23
CA LEU A 416 -24.19 10.27 -12.63
C LEU A 416 -25.41 10.68 -13.49
N LEU A 417 -25.26 11.74 -14.28
CA LEU A 417 -26.28 12.22 -15.22
C LEU A 417 -26.20 11.49 -16.57
N GLY A 418 -24.99 11.07 -16.95
CA GLY A 418 -24.76 10.42 -18.23
C GLY A 418 -23.29 10.13 -18.53
N PHE A 419 -23.06 9.64 -19.75
CA PHE A 419 -21.72 9.32 -20.23
C PHE A 419 -21.56 9.68 -21.71
N CYS A 420 -20.34 9.78 -22.20
CA CYS A 420 -20.01 9.98 -23.61
C CYS A 420 -18.86 9.05 -24.01
N ILE A 421 -19.01 8.39 -25.16
CA ILE A 421 -18.01 7.52 -25.78
C ILE A 421 -17.78 8.00 -27.22
N ARG A 422 -16.55 8.38 -27.57
CA ARG A 422 -16.18 8.72 -28.96
C ARG A 422 -14.77 8.25 -29.29
N GLY A 423 -14.66 7.12 -29.98
CA GLY A 423 -13.38 6.45 -30.24
C GLY A 423 -12.71 6.06 -28.91
N ASN A 424 -11.57 6.67 -28.61
CA ASN A 424 -10.85 6.45 -27.34
C ASN A 424 -11.27 7.41 -26.21
N GLU A 425 -12.13 8.40 -26.47
CA GLU A 425 -12.67 9.29 -25.43
C GLU A 425 -13.72 8.55 -24.60
N LYS A 426 -13.51 8.50 -23.28
CA LYS A 426 -14.45 7.99 -22.28
C LYS A 426 -14.67 9.08 -21.25
N VAL A 427 -15.89 9.58 -21.18
CA VAL A 427 -16.25 10.75 -20.36
C VAL A 427 -17.49 10.43 -19.55
N LEU A 428 -17.48 10.79 -18.27
CA LEU A 428 -18.59 10.63 -17.34
C LEU A 428 -19.08 12.02 -16.90
N ILE A 429 -20.40 12.20 -16.88
CA ILE A 429 -21.06 13.47 -16.58
C ILE A 429 -21.81 13.29 -15.27
N TYR A 430 -21.42 14.06 -14.26
CA TYR A 430 -21.96 14.08 -12.92
C TYR A 430 -22.67 15.40 -12.62
N GLU A 431 -23.55 15.40 -11.63
CA GLU A 431 -24.01 16.65 -11.00
C GLU A 431 -22.81 17.48 -10.50
N PHE A 432 -22.91 18.81 -10.57
CA PHE A 432 -21.91 19.68 -9.99
C PHE A 432 -22.19 19.94 -8.50
N VAL A 433 -21.21 19.66 -7.64
CA VAL A 433 -21.33 19.76 -6.18
C VAL A 433 -20.46 20.91 -5.67
N GLU A 434 -21.08 21.96 -5.12
CA GLU A 434 -20.50 23.32 -5.07
C GLU A 434 -19.29 23.46 -4.14
N ASN A 435 -19.34 22.86 -2.95
CA ASN A 435 -18.30 23.05 -1.96
C ASN A 435 -17.06 22.16 -2.21
N SER A 436 -17.12 21.25 -3.20
CA SER A 436 -16.04 20.31 -3.54
C SER A 436 -15.73 19.32 -2.39
N SER A 437 -14.53 18.75 -2.32
CA SER A 437 -14.21 17.65 -1.40
C SER A 437 -14.07 18.08 0.07
N LEU A 438 -14.46 17.19 0.99
CA LEU A 438 -14.30 17.34 2.44
C LEU A 438 -12.83 17.52 2.84
N GLU A 439 -11.91 16.85 2.14
CA GLU A 439 -10.46 17.05 2.22
C GLU A 439 -10.07 18.54 2.15
N LYS A 440 -10.65 19.32 1.23
CA LYS A 440 -10.37 20.77 1.10
C LYS A 440 -10.86 21.57 2.31
N PHE A 441 -11.77 21.06 3.12
CA PHE A 441 -12.18 21.69 4.38
C PHE A 441 -11.34 21.22 5.57
N LEU A 442 -11.02 19.93 5.64
CA LEU A 442 -10.19 19.35 6.69
C LEU A 442 -8.79 19.96 6.70
N PHE A 443 -8.11 19.97 5.54
CA PHE A 443 -6.70 20.33 5.44
C PHE A 443 -6.43 21.80 5.07
N SER A 444 -7.46 22.60 4.76
CA SER A 444 -7.27 24.04 4.52
C SER A 444 -7.40 24.87 5.80
N PRO A 445 -6.36 25.65 6.20
CA PRO A 445 -6.39 26.47 7.40
C PRO A 445 -7.56 27.46 7.51
N LYS A 446 -8.10 27.92 6.38
CA LYS A 446 -9.19 28.91 6.31
C LYS A 446 -10.59 28.26 6.31
N LYS A 447 -10.74 27.07 5.72
CA LYS A 447 -12.02 26.35 5.62
C LYS A 447 -12.30 25.43 6.81
N CYS A 448 -11.27 24.99 7.54
CA CYS A 448 -11.43 24.15 8.73
C CYS A 448 -12.35 24.81 9.80
N VAL A 449 -12.36 26.15 9.88
CA VAL A 449 -13.19 26.93 10.80
C VAL A 449 -14.69 26.83 10.48
N SER A 450 -15.09 26.56 9.23
CA SER A 450 -16.50 26.37 8.87
C SER A 450 -17.02 24.94 9.11
N LEU A 451 -16.19 24.05 9.66
CA LEU A 451 -16.62 22.73 10.14
C LEU A 451 -16.81 22.75 11.65
N ASP A 452 -17.88 23.40 12.11
CA ASP A 452 -18.31 23.30 13.50
C ASP A 452 -18.81 21.87 13.84
N TRP A 453 -19.09 21.61 15.12
CA TRP A 453 -19.49 20.26 15.55
C TRP A 453 -20.83 19.82 14.91
N ILE A 454 -21.77 20.74 14.73
CA ILE A 454 -23.09 20.47 14.14
C ILE A 454 -22.92 20.06 12.68
N THR A 455 -22.09 20.80 11.93
CA THR A 455 -21.76 20.53 10.53
C THR A 455 -21.01 19.21 10.38
N ARG A 456 -20.06 18.89 11.26
CA ARG A 456 -19.38 17.58 11.25
C ARG A 456 -20.32 16.42 11.53
N TYR A 457 -21.22 16.56 12.51
CA TYR A 457 -22.23 15.55 12.80
C TYR A 457 -23.19 15.34 11.61
N LYS A 458 -23.62 16.43 10.96
CA LYS A 458 -24.41 16.40 9.72
C LYS A 458 -23.69 15.66 8.59
N ILE A 459 -22.39 15.92 8.39
CA ILE A 459 -21.52 15.26 7.41
C ILE A 459 -21.40 13.77 7.71
N ILE A 460 -21.04 13.39 8.95
CA ILE A 460 -20.93 11.98 9.38
C ILE A 460 -22.25 11.24 9.15
N GLY A 461 -23.38 11.83 9.57
CA GLY A 461 -24.70 11.25 9.32
C GLY A 461 -25.02 11.10 7.82
N GLY A 462 -24.56 12.02 6.97
CA GLY A 462 -24.67 11.91 5.52
C GLY A 462 -23.88 10.74 4.95
N ILE A 463 -22.60 10.61 5.33
CA ILE A 463 -21.73 9.50 4.91
C ILE A 463 -22.34 8.16 5.35
N THR A 464 -22.76 8.04 6.61
CA THR A 464 -23.37 6.81 7.13
C THR A 464 -24.64 6.43 6.37
N ARG A 465 -25.54 7.39 6.07
CA ARG A 465 -26.73 7.12 5.24
C ARG A 465 -26.37 6.66 3.83
N GLY A 466 -25.37 7.27 3.20
CA GLY A 466 -24.87 6.85 1.89
C GLY A 466 -24.33 5.41 1.92
N LEU A 467 -23.62 5.02 2.97
CA LEU A 467 -23.09 3.66 3.14
C LEU A 467 -24.16 2.61 3.47
N VAL A 468 -25.15 2.95 4.31
CA VAL A 468 -26.30 2.06 4.58
C VAL A 468 -27.07 1.79 3.29
N TYR A 469 -27.35 2.84 2.52
CA TYR A 469 -27.99 2.69 1.21
C TYR A 469 -27.21 1.73 0.29
N LEU A 470 -25.89 1.90 0.15
CA LEU A 470 -25.05 1.04 -0.70
C LEU A 470 -24.97 -0.42 -0.22
N HIS A 471 -25.05 -0.69 1.08
CA HIS A 471 -24.86 -2.05 1.63
C HIS A 471 -26.16 -2.83 1.85
N GLU A 472 -27.27 -2.14 2.10
CA GLU A 472 -28.52 -2.71 2.62
C GLU A 472 -29.77 -2.30 1.83
N GLU A 473 -29.90 -1.04 1.39
CA GLU A 473 -31.15 -0.51 0.79
C GLU A 473 -31.16 -0.53 -0.75
N SER A 474 -30.00 -0.54 -1.41
CA SER A 474 -29.90 -0.62 -2.87
C SER A 474 -30.18 -2.03 -3.40
N GLN A 475 -30.74 -2.14 -4.62
CA GLN A 475 -31.10 -3.42 -5.26
C GLN A 475 -29.94 -4.44 -5.31
N LEU A 476 -28.71 -3.95 -5.34
CA LEU A 476 -27.48 -4.75 -5.33
C LEU A 476 -26.61 -4.27 -4.17
N ARG A 477 -25.99 -5.19 -3.41
CA ARG A 477 -25.05 -4.83 -2.35
C ARG A 477 -23.75 -4.34 -2.96
N ILE A 478 -23.39 -3.08 -2.72
CA ILE A 478 -22.27 -2.40 -3.34
C ILE A 478 -21.25 -1.99 -2.29
N ILE A 479 -20.02 -2.51 -2.41
CA ILE A 479 -18.90 -2.08 -1.56
C ILE A 479 -18.09 -1.03 -2.34
N HIS A 480 -18.05 0.21 -1.83
CA HIS A 480 -17.37 1.34 -2.48
C HIS A 480 -15.86 1.13 -2.68
N ARG A 481 -15.21 0.53 -1.67
CA ARG A 481 -13.77 0.24 -1.56
C ARG A 481 -12.86 1.48 -1.46
N ASP A 482 -13.02 2.51 -2.28
CA ASP A 482 -12.18 3.73 -2.23
C ASP A 482 -12.87 4.90 -1.49
N LEU A 483 -13.22 4.68 -0.22
CA LEU A 483 -13.86 5.71 0.62
C LEU A 483 -12.80 6.52 1.38
N LYS A 484 -12.56 7.75 0.95
CA LYS A 484 -11.58 8.70 1.51
C LYS A 484 -12.13 10.13 1.51
N ALA A 485 -11.50 11.04 2.27
CA ALA A 485 -11.97 12.42 2.40
C ALA A 485 -11.99 13.22 1.08
N SER A 486 -11.15 12.86 0.10
CA SER A 486 -11.16 13.42 -1.26
C SER A 486 -12.43 13.02 -2.04
N ASN A 487 -12.97 11.83 -1.75
CA ASN A 487 -14.11 11.21 -2.42
C ASN A 487 -15.46 11.50 -1.72
N ILE A 488 -15.45 12.25 -0.61
CA ILE A 488 -16.65 12.84 -0.01
C ILE A 488 -16.77 14.27 -0.51
N LEU A 489 -17.76 14.57 -1.34
CA LEU A 489 -18.09 15.94 -1.75
C LEU A 489 -19.12 16.55 -0.78
N LEU A 490 -19.14 17.89 -0.73
CA LEU A 490 -20.08 18.67 0.06
C LEU A 490 -20.92 19.57 -0.85
N ASP A 491 -22.24 19.51 -0.75
CA ASP A 491 -23.15 20.43 -1.45
C ASP A 491 -23.17 21.83 -0.80
N ALA A 492 -23.91 22.76 -1.40
CA ALA A 492 -24.10 24.12 -0.88
C ALA A 492 -24.50 24.17 0.61
N ASP A 493 -25.30 23.20 1.08
CA ASP A 493 -25.80 23.08 2.46
C ASP A 493 -24.86 22.28 3.40
N MET A 494 -23.68 21.87 2.94
CA MET A 494 -22.74 21.01 3.67
C MET A 494 -23.29 19.60 3.98
N ASN A 495 -24.20 19.06 3.16
CA ASN A 495 -24.50 17.63 3.19
C ASN A 495 -23.38 16.85 2.48
N ALA A 496 -23.01 15.70 3.02
CA ALA A 496 -22.04 14.80 2.40
C ALA A 496 -22.65 14.01 1.24
N LYS A 497 -21.93 13.94 0.12
CA LYS A 497 -22.19 13.07 -1.02
C LYS A 497 -20.98 12.19 -1.32
N ILE A 498 -21.14 10.87 -1.36
CA ILE A 498 -20.09 9.90 -1.70
C ILE A 498 -19.90 9.85 -3.22
N SER A 499 -18.66 9.83 -3.69
CA SER A 499 -18.28 9.87 -5.11
C SER A 499 -17.13 8.91 -5.43
N ASP A 500 -16.86 8.71 -6.73
CA ASP A 500 -15.74 7.93 -7.29
C ASP A 500 -15.86 6.40 -7.14
N PHE A 501 -16.87 5.84 -7.82
CA PHE A 501 -17.22 4.42 -7.77
C PHE A 501 -16.38 3.50 -8.68
N GLY A 502 -15.34 4.00 -9.37
CA GLY A 502 -14.57 3.23 -10.36
C GLY A 502 -13.93 1.94 -9.81
N THR A 503 -13.72 1.87 -8.50
CA THR A 503 -13.13 0.71 -7.81
C THR A 503 -14.14 -0.20 -7.11
N ALA A 504 -15.41 0.22 -7.06
CA ALA A 504 -16.47 -0.44 -6.28
C ALA A 504 -16.85 -1.82 -6.84
N ARG A 505 -17.52 -2.64 -6.01
CA ARG A 505 -17.90 -4.01 -6.37
C ARG A 505 -19.34 -4.35 -6.02
N LEU A 506 -19.99 -5.03 -6.97
CA LEU A 506 -21.26 -5.73 -6.78
C LEU A 506 -21.07 -7.03 -6.00
N PHE A 507 -22.02 -7.29 -5.10
CA PHE A 507 -22.30 -8.58 -4.49
C PHE A 507 -23.77 -8.91 -4.72
N LEU A 508 -24.06 -10.14 -5.14
CA LEU A 508 -25.42 -10.66 -5.07
C LEU A 508 -25.82 -10.81 -3.59
N HIS A 509 -27.11 -10.66 -3.29
CA HIS A 509 -27.59 -10.50 -1.90
C HIS A 509 -27.28 -11.73 -1.01
N ASP A 510 -27.13 -12.91 -1.62
CA ASP A 510 -26.74 -14.20 -1.05
C ASP A 510 -25.22 -14.40 -0.88
N GLN A 511 -24.39 -13.60 -1.56
CA GLN A 511 -22.93 -13.71 -1.49
C GLN A 511 -22.35 -12.97 -0.28
N THR A 512 -21.93 -13.73 0.73
CA THR A 512 -21.25 -13.22 1.94
C THR A 512 -19.73 -13.08 1.80
N ARG A 513 -19.14 -13.60 0.71
CA ARG A 513 -17.71 -13.53 0.40
C ARG A 513 -17.51 -13.41 -1.11
N GLY A 514 -16.43 -12.73 -1.52
CA GLY A 514 -16.04 -12.60 -2.92
C GLY A 514 -14.56 -12.32 -3.05
N ASP A 515 -13.83 -13.19 -3.76
CA ASP A 515 -12.39 -13.07 -3.91
C ASP A 515 -11.98 -11.93 -4.87
N THR A 516 -10.88 -11.26 -4.54
CA THR A 516 -10.36 -10.15 -5.34
C THR A 516 -8.86 -10.35 -5.59
N ARG A 517 -8.45 -10.32 -6.87
CA ARG A 517 -7.03 -10.44 -7.28
C ARG A 517 -6.24 -9.12 -7.19
N LYS A 518 -6.88 -8.00 -6.86
CA LYS A 518 -6.28 -6.66 -6.78
C LYS A 518 -6.77 -5.95 -5.51
N VAL A 519 -5.85 -5.75 -4.56
CA VAL A 519 -6.07 -4.91 -3.37
C VAL A 519 -6.30 -3.47 -3.84
N VAL A 520 -7.40 -2.86 -3.42
CA VAL A 520 -7.76 -1.46 -3.70
C VAL A 520 -8.64 -0.97 -2.55
N GLY A 521 -8.31 0.19 -1.99
CA GLY A 521 -9.13 0.93 -1.03
C GLY A 521 -8.32 1.76 -0.03
N THR A 522 -9.00 2.69 0.65
CA THR A 522 -8.47 3.50 1.75
C THR A 522 -9.18 3.10 3.05
N TYR A 523 -8.46 3.16 4.19
CA TYR A 523 -9.02 2.78 5.48
C TYR A 523 -10.03 3.84 5.99
N MET A 524 -11.29 3.44 6.19
CA MET A 524 -12.37 4.32 6.63
C MET A 524 -12.11 5.00 8.00
N SER A 525 -11.14 4.51 8.78
CA SER A 525 -10.65 5.15 10.00
C SER A 525 -10.11 6.57 9.78
N GLU A 526 -9.56 6.88 8.61
CA GLU A 526 -9.01 8.23 8.32
C GLU A 526 -10.09 9.31 8.40
N ILE A 527 -11.28 9.08 7.84
CA ILE A 527 -12.34 10.11 7.77
C ILE A 527 -12.83 10.50 9.18
N LEU A 528 -13.10 9.51 10.03
CA LEU A 528 -13.56 9.75 11.40
C LEU A 528 -12.45 10.39 12.26
N PHE A 529 -11.21 9.90 12.15
CA PHE A 529 -10.07 10.43 12.89
C PHE A 529 -9.71 11.87 12.49
N SER A 530 -9.77 12.21 11.19
CA SER A 530 -9.56 13.58 10.70
C SER A 530 -10.66 14.54 11.15
N LEU A 531 -11.93 14.11 11.15
CA LEU A 531 -13.06 14.93 11.62
C LEU A 531 -13.00 15.19 13.13
N GLU A 532 -12.48 14.26 13.92
CA GLU A 532 -12.33 14.40 15.37
C GLU A 532 -11.09 15.23 15.75
N LYS A 533 -9.91 14.92 15.19
CA LYS A 533 -8.62 15.44 15.68
C LYS A 533 -8.24 16.81 15.11
N LEU A 534 -8.38 17.03 13.79
CA LEU A 534 -7.64 18.10 13.09
C LEU A 534 -8.09 19.55 13.39
N CYS A 535 -9.27 19.74 13.98
CA CYS A 535 -9.81 21.06 14.29
C CYS A 535 -9.75 21.40 15.79
N LEU A 536 -9.58 20.40 16.67
CA LEU A 536 -9.43 20.64 18.12
C LEU A 536 -8.13 21.41 18.43
N GLU A 537 -7.05 21.15 17.70
CA GLU A 537 -5.76 21.86 17.87
C GLU A 537 -5.84 23.36 17.53
N LYS A 538 -6.83 23.79 16.73
CA LYS A 538 -7.09 25.21 16.45
C LYS A 538 -8.19 25.81 17.34
N LEU A 539 -9.21 25.04 17.68
CA LEU A 539 -10.24 25.46 18.65
C LEU A 539 -9.71 25.58 20.09
N ALA A 540 -8.61 24.90 20.43
CA ALA A 540 -7.90 25.08 21.70
C ALA A 540 -7.34 26.51 21.90
N LYS A 541 -7.30 27.36 20.86
CA LYS A 541 -7.01 28.80 20.96
C LYS A 541 -8.26 29.70 20.87
N TRP A 542 -9.46 29.13 20.76
CA TRP A 542 -10.72 29.86 20.64
C TRP A 542 -11.69 29.58 21.79
N ASN A 543 -11.23 30.00 22.97
CA ASN A 543 -11.94 30.40 24.20
C ASN A 543 -13.09 29.52 24.78
N HIS A 544 -13.09 29.40 26.12
CA HIS A 544 -14.12 28.75 26.90
C HIS A 544 -15.51 29.41 26.72
N SER A 545 -16.51 28.68 26.20
CA SER A 545 -17.91 28.91 26.56
C SER A 545 -18.82 27.69 26.33
N LYS A 546 -19.71 27.47 27.29
CA LYS A 546 -20.83 26.51 27.38
C LYS A 546 -21.36 25.93 26.05
N TYR A 547 -21.17 24.62 25.85
CA TYR A 547 -22.21 23.72 25.30
C TYR A 547 -22.08 22.32 25.93
N HIS A 548 -23.21 21.71 26.29
CA HIS A 548 -23.24 20.33 26.80
C HIS A 548 -22.94 19.34 25.67
N ARG A 549 -22.09 18.33 25.92
CA ARG A 549 -22.00 17.14 25.06
C ARG A 549 -23.23 16.26 25.32
N PRO A 550 -24.04 15.91 24.30
CA PRO A 550 -25.06 14.88 24.45
C PRO A 550 -24.43 13.52 24.74
N HIS A 551 -25.09 12.73 25.59
CA HIS A 551 -24.68 11.36 25.90
C HIS A 551 -25.03 10.45 24.72
N PHE A 552 -24.07 9.66 24.22
CA PHE A 552 -24.34 8.73 23.12
C PHE A 552 -25.06 7.48 23.64
N ASP A 553 -26.20 7.16 23.04
CA ASP A 553 -26.91 5.92 23.33
C ASP A 553 -26.37 4.75 22.47
N LYS A 554 -26.27 3.58 23.10
CA LYS A 554 -25.47 2.46 22.60
C LYS A 554 -26.32 1.51 21.74
N PHE A 555 -26.32 1.60 20.41
CA PHE A 555 -26.54 0.40 19.55
C PHE A 555 -26.14 0.50 18.05
N THR A 556 -26.20 1.67 17.40
CA THR A 556 -26.22 1.73 15.92
C THR A 556 -24.86 1.87 15.19
N ILE A 557 -23.72 2.00 15.90
CA ILE A 557 -22.39 2.13 15.25
C ILE A 557 -21.54 0.85 15.36
N LEU A 558 -22.11 -0.27 15.83
CA LEU A 558 -21.35 -1.46 16.24
C LEU A 558 -21.09 -2.51 15.13
N LEU A 559 -21.53 -2.27 13.88
CA LEU A 559 -21.38 -3.24 12.78
C LEU A 559 -20.30 -2.90 11.73
N MET A 560 -19.64 -1.74 11.84
CA MET A 560 -18.50 -1.35 10.98
C MET A 560 -17.24 -0.95 11.77
N LEU A 561 -17.22 -1.12 13.10
CA LEU A 561 -16.11 -0.69 13.97
C LEU A 561 -15.46 -1.85 14.73
N ASN A 562 -14.30 -2.28 14.25
CA ASN A 562 -13.32 -3.11 14.95
C ASN A 562 -11.94 -2.54 14.52
N ARG A 563 -11.07 -1.98 15.37
CA ARG A 563 -11.04 -2.01 16.85
C ARG A 563 -10.35 -0.75 17.47
N TYR A 564 -11.17 0.19 17.96
CA TYR A 564 -10.98 1.21 19.01
C TYR A 564 -9.71 2.11 19.12
N SER A 565 -9.99 3.39 19.38
CA SER A 565 -9.24 4.21 20.34
C SER A 565 -10.17 5.13 21.19
N PHE A 566 -10.70 4.61 22.30
CA PHE A 566 -10.97 5.34 23.55
C PHE A 566 -11.27 4.32 24.67
N ILE A 567 -10.67 4.51 25.85
CA ILE A 567 -10.87 3.63 27.01
C ILE A 567 -12.01 4.15 27.87
N LEU A 568 -13.06 3.34 28.06
CA LEU A 568 -13.97 3.45 29.19
C LEU A 568 -13.62 2.37 30.23
N PRO A 569 -13.85 2.60 31.53
CA PRO A 569 -13.61 1.59 32.56
C PRO A 569 -14.46 0.34 32.31
N ARG A 570 -13.91 -0.84 32.66
CA ARG A 570 -14.59 -2.13 32.47
C ARG A 570 -15.90 -2.16 33.29
N PRO A 571 -17.06 -2.49 32.70
CA PRO A 571 -18.20 -2.93 33.49
C PRO A 571 -17.84 -4.24 34.20
N SER A 572 -18.27 -4.38 35.46
CA SER A 572 -17.80 -5.42 36.37
C SER A 572 -18.37 -6.82 36.11
N GLN A 573 -19.39 -6.95 35.25
CA GLN A 573 -19.93 -8.23 34.78
C GLN A 573 -20.40 -8.14 33.32
N PRO A 574 -20.43 -9.26 32.56
CA PRO A 574 -20.91 -9.27 31.17
C PRO A 574 -22.43 -9.14 31.10
N ALA A 575 -22.92 -8.40 30.10
CA ALA A 575 -24.33 -8.38 29.76
C ALA A 575 -24.69 -9.62 28.92
N PHE A 576 -25.60 -10.44 29.46
CA PHE A 576 -26.26 -11.61 28.87
C PHE A 576 -25.43 -12.90 28.68
N LEU A 577 -25.85 -13.93 29.43
CA LEU A 577 -25.74 -15.33 28.99
C LEU A 577 -26.57 -15.52 27.71
N LEU A 578 -26.00 -16.18 26.71
CA LEU A 578 -26.78 -17.03 25.82
C LEU A 578 -26.83 -18.43 26.45
N THR A 579 -27.95 -18.76 27.09
CA THR A 579 -28.25 -20.12 27.51
C THR A 579 -28.44 -20.99 26.28
N SER A 580 -27.45 -21.86 26.02
CA SER A 580 -27.63 -22.97 25.09
C SER A 580 -28.69 -23.93 25.65
N ILE A 581 -29.94 -23.76 25.22
CA ILE A 581 -30.97 -24.80 25.38
C ILE A 581 -30.60 -25.92 24.41
N ASN A 582 -29.78 -26.86 24.88
CA ASN A 582 -29.76 -28.23 24.37
C ASN A 582 -30.25 -29.13 25.51
N SER A 583 -31.50 -29.56 25.38
CA SER A 583 -32.11 -30.62 26.19
C SER A 583 -31.46 -31.97 25.88
N HIS A 584 -31.34 -32.82 26.90
CA HIS A 584 -30.70 -34.16 26.90
C HIS A 584 -29.15 -34.10 26.80
N THR A 585 -28.36 -34.79 27.63
CA THR A 585 -28.62 -35.91 28.55
C THR A 585 -27.94 -35.74 29.93
N SER A 586 -28.31 -36.63 30.86
CA SER A 586 -28.09 -36.52 32.31
C SER A 586 -26.71 -36.97 32.84
N GLU A 587 -26.51 -36.65 34.13
CA GLU A 587 -25.80 -37.41 35.18
C GLU A 587 -24.34 -37.11 35.61
N GLN A 588 -24.24 -36.81 36.91
CA GLN A 588 -23.23 -37.20 37.91
C GLN A 588 -21.78 -36.66 37.82
N LEU A 589 -21.41 -35.75 38.74
CA LEU A 589 -20.68 -36.11 39.98
C LEU A 589 -20.53 -34.91 40.96
N ASN A 590 -20.18 -35.21 42.22
CA ASN A 590 -20.39 -34.34 43.40
C ASN A 590 -19.17 -33.53 43.89
N HIS A 591 -19.48 -32.55 44.75
CA HIS A 591 -18.89 -32.25 46.08
C HIS A 591 -18.01 -31.00 46.32
N SER A 592 -18.46 -30.22 47.34
CA SER A 592 -17.70 -29.46 48.37
C SER A 592 -16.79 -28.29 47.97
N SER A 593 -16.68 -27.18 48.71
CA SER A 593 -17.38 -26.69 49.93
C SER A 593 -16.95 -25.23 50.27
N THR A 594 -17.80 -24.48 51.00
CA THR A 594 -17.52 -23.44 52.05
C THR A 594 -16.20 -22.62 52.02
N ASP A 595 -16.13 -21.30 52.24
CA ASP A 595 -17.06 -20.29 52.81
C ASP A 595 -16.82 -18.90 52.15
N GLN A 596 -17.68 -17.86 52.17
CA GLN A 596 -18.75 -17.40 53.09
C GLN A 596 -18.26 -16.61 54.33
N GLU A 597 -18.05 -15.29 54.17
CA GLU A 597 -18.16 -14.30 55.26
C GLU A 597 -18.54 -12.90 54.70
N ARG A 598 -18.55 -11.83 55.54
CA ARG A 598 -19.75 -10.99 55.68
C ARG A 598 -19.52 -9.49 55.98
N ASN A 599 -20.28 -8.63 55.28
CA ASN A 599 -20.73 -7.27 55.69
C ASN A 599 -19.65 -6.18 55.95
N ASP A 600 -19.94 -4.87 56.03
CA ASP A 600 -21.08 -4.07 55.57
C ASP A 600 -20.65 -2.62 55.28
N MET A 601 -21.34 -2.00 54.31
CA MET A 601 -21.84 -0.62 54.27
C MET A 601 -21.34 0.44 55.30
N SER A 602 -20.78 1.56 54.79
CA SER A 602 -21.32 2.90 55.08
C SER A 602 -20.77 3.99 54.14
N THR A 603 -21.66 4.87 53.68
CA THR A 603 -21.37 6.14 52.99
C THR A 603 -21.39 7.31 53.97
N THR A 604 -20.40 8.23 53.89
CA THR A 604 -20.64 9.71 53.89
C THR A 604 -19.36 10.53 53.66
N ASP A 605 -19.45 11.45 52.69
CA ASP A 605 -19.00 12.86 52.71
C ASP A 605 -17.53 13.34 52.70
N LEU A 606 -17.41 14.53 52.06
CA LEU A 606 -16.39 15.59 52.13
C LEU A 606 -15.14 15.55 51.21
N TYR A 607 -15.30 16.26 50.08
CA TYR A 607 -14.32 17.11 49.38
C TYR A 607 -13.51 18.04 50.33
N PRO A 608 -12.47 18.78 49.86
CA PRO A 608 -11.59 18.56 48.70
C PRO A 608 -10.07 18.74 49.00
N ARG A 609 -9.20 18.23 48.12
CA ARG A 609 -8.03 18.98 47.62
C ARG A 609 -7.50 18.38 46.31
#